data_AF-A0A8S2A7W6-F1
#
_entry.id   AF-A0A8S2A7W6-F1
#
_cell.length_a   1.000
_cell.length_b   1.000
_cell.length_c   1.000
_cell.angle_alpha   90.00
_cell.angle_beta   90.00
_cell.angle_gamma   90.00
#
_symmetry.space_group_name_H-M   'P 1'
#
loop_
_entity.id
_entity.type
_entity.pdbx_description
1 polymer ?
#
loop_
_entity_poly.entity_id
_entity_poly.type
_entity_poly.pdbx_seq_one_letter_code
_entity_poly.pdbx_strand_id
1 'polypeptide(L)'
;MVLIESDESDDEITVKEELNQSRSSSSQPETTTATESKLVAGDDSDGFETASEREVSDNEEEDEIEQIQQSDKPENKDDESKQKAMEDANEAKLEGNKLFGNGVYEEALLKYELALQFAQEVLESEELRSICYSNRAICYLKLGIYAEAIEECTKAIELNPSYTKAFVRRAEAHEKLDLLVNYMKSDVIN
;
A
#
# COMPACT_ATOMS: atom_id res chain seq x y z
N MET A 1 -37.37 -44.20 42.54
CA MET A 1 -38.25 -43.25 41.85
C MET A 1 -37.73 -43.15 40.42
N VAL A 2 -38.61 -43.34 39.43
CA VAL A 2 -38.33 -43.44 37.99
C VAL A 2 -37.60 -44.74 37.54
N LEU A 3 -38.13 -45.30 36.45
CA LEU A 3 -37.74 -46.46 35.63
C LEU A 3 -37.55 -45.95 34.18
N ILE A 4 -37.33 -46.86 33.21
CA ILE A 4 -37.34 -46.66 31.73
C ILE A 4 -36.00 -46.09 31.23
N GLU A 5 -35.17 -46.75 30.39
CA GLU A 5 -35.27 -47.62 29.20
C GLU A 5 -35.01 -46.89 27.86
N SER A 6 -34.01 -47.42 27.14
CA SER A 6 -33.93 -47.64 25.67
C SER A 6 -33.72 -46.51 24.65
N ASP A 7 -33.03 -46.90 23.56
CA ASP A 7 -32.87 -46.27 22.22
C ASP A 7 -32.21 -44.87 22.17
N GLU A 8 -31.54 -44.38 21.12
CA GLU A 8 -30.98 -44.89 19.83
C GLU A 8 -29.80 -43.92 19.48
N SER A 9 -28.84 -44.15 18.57
CA SER A 9 -28.49 -45.23 17.62
C SER A 9 -26.96 -45.17 17.33
N ASP A 10 -26.42 -46.05 16.47
CA ASP A 10 -25.10 -45.87 15.81
C ASP A 10 -25.29 -45.31 14.38
N ASP A 11 -24.66 -44.17 14.05
CA ASP A 11 -24.67 -43.61 12.67
C ASP A 11 -23.27 -43.72 12.00
N GLU A 12 -23.15 -44.75 11.18
CA GLU A 12 -21.95 -45.10 10.40
C GLU A 12 -21.86 -44.23 9.12
N ILE A 13 -21.15 -43.09 9.17
CA ILE A 13 -20.95 -42.24 7.98
C ILE A 13 -19.94 -42.86 7.02
N THR A 14 -20.44 -43.76 6.17
CA THR A 14 -19.73 -44.31 5.02
C THR A 14 -19.65 -43.29 3.88
N VAL A 15 -18.52 -42.59 3.75
CA VAL A 15 -18.23 -41.78 2.56
C VAL A 15 -17.69 -42.69 1.46
N LYS A 16 -18.49 -42.92 0.42
CA LYS A 16 -18.10 -43.74 -0.74
C LYS A 16 -17.21 -42.96 -1.70
N GLU A 17 -16.10 -43.57 -2.10
CA GLU A 17 -15.38 -43.18 -3.32
C GLU A 17 -16.29 -43.39 -4.55
N GLU A 18 -16.44 -42.37 -5.40
CA GLU A 18 -16.77 -42.60 -6.81
C GLU A 18 -15.62 -42.15 -7.69
N LEU A 19 -14.95 -43.16 -8.28
CA LEU A 19 -13.97 -42.99 -9.32
C LEU A 19 -14.62 -42.44 -10.59
N ASN A 20 -14.09 -41.34 -11.13
CA ASN A 20 -14.29 -41.01 -12.54
C ASN A 20 -12.97 -41.10 -13.29
N GLN A 21 -12.78 -42.21 -14.03
CA GLN A 21 -11.69 -42.37 -14.97
C GLN A 21 -12.24 -42.50 -16.39
N SER A 22 -11.83 -41.58 -17.29
CA SER A 22 -11.68 -41.92 -18.70
C SER A 22 -10.45 -41.21 -19.30
N ARG A 23 -9.47 -42.02 -19.70
CA ARG A 23 -8.43 -41.68 -20.69
C ARG A 23 -9.09 -41.80 -22.09
N SER A 24 -8.60 -41.30 -23.22
CA SER A 24 -7.26 -40.90 -23.68
C SER A 24 -7.42 -39.97 -24.90
N SER A 25 -6.45 -39.13 -25.28
CA SER A 25 -5.38 -39.51 -26.23
C SER A 25 -4.43 -38.29 -26.40
N SER A 26 -3.13 -38.45 -26.16
CA SER A 26 -2.09 -38.68 -27.18
C SER A 26 -1.85 -37.52 -28.17
N SER A 27 -0.83 -36.70 -27.91
CA SER A 27 0.24 -36.37 -28.86
C SER A 27 1.47 -35.80 -28.12
N GLN A 28 2.66 -36.18 -28.56
CA GLN A 28 3.98 -35.77 -28.02
C GLN A 28 4.62 -34.69 -28.95
N PRO A 29 5.74 -34.06 -28.56
CA PRO A 29 6.08 -32.71 -29.03
C PRO A 29 6.94 -32.67 -30.30
N GLU A 30 6.92 -31.51 -30.99
CA GLU A 30 7.94 -31.14 -31.96
C GLU A 30 8.85 -30.04 -31.41
N THR A 31 10.15 -30.24 -31.58
CA THR A 31 11.21 -29.29 -31.26
C THR A 31 11.64 -28.54 -32.53
N THR A 32 11.63 -27.20 -32.52
CA THR A 32 12.48 -26.41 -33.42
C THR A 32 12.95 -25.10 -32.78
N THR A 33 14.27 -24.97 -32.67
CA THR A 33 15.11 -23.77 -32.84
C THR A 33 14.62 -22.40 -32.32
N ALA A 34 15.38 -21.91 -31.34
CA ALA A 34 15.78 -20.53 -31.06
C ALA A 34 15.43 -19.43 -32.09
N THR A 35 15.18 -18.21 -31.60
CA THR A 35 15.96 -16.98 -31.93
C THR A 35 15.61 -15.84 -30.95
N GLU A 36 16.66 -15.20 -30.41
CA GLU A 36 16.76 -13.83 -29.87
C GLU A 36 15.88 -13.28 -28.71
N SER A 37 16.62 -12.89 -27.66
CA SER A 37 16.69 -11.52 -27.13
C SER A 37 15.60 -10.95 -26.21
N LYS A 38 16.04 -10.76 -24.95
CA LYS A 38 15.94 -9.49 -24.21
C LYS A 38 14.53 -9.06 -23.77
N LEU A 39 13.97 -9.81 -22.82
CA LEU A 39 13.03 -9.22 -21.86
C LEU A 39 13.83 -8.40 -20.84
N VAL A 40 13.87 -7.10 -21.07
CA VAL A 40 14.27 -6.12 -20.04
C VAL A 40 13.24 -6.19 -18.93
N ALA A 41 13.67 -6.22 -17.66
CA ALA A 41 12.74 -6.08 -16.55
C ALA A 41 12.01 -4.74 -16.67
N GLY A 42 10.69 -4.78 -16.73
CA GLY A 42 9.86 -3.59 -16.62
C GLY A 42 10.01 -3.04 -15.21
N ASP A 43 10.92 -2.08 -15.03
CA ASP A 43 10.89 -1.18 -13.89
C ASP A 43 9.76 -0.19 -14.14
N ASP A 44 8.53 -0.66 -13.91
CA ASP A 44 7.36 0.20 -13.79
C ASP A 44 7.56 1.02 -12.52
N SER A 45 8.33 2.11 -12.66
CA SER A 45 8.58 3.06 -11.60
C SER A 45 7.26 3.73 -11.25
N ASP A 46 6.60 3.17 -10.25
CA ASP A 46 5.32 3.61 -9.70
C ASP A 46 5.40 5.11 -9.41
N GLY A 47 4.84 5.91 -10.32
CA GLY A 47 5.18 7.31 -10.47
C GLY A 47 4.93 8.07 -9.18
N PHE A 48 5.99 8.58 -8.57
CA PHE A 48 5.81 9.51 -7.47
C PHE A 48 5.03 10.72 -8.01
N GLU A 49 3.88 11.03 -7.40
CA GLU A 49 3.02 12.13 -7.81
C GLU A 49 3.62 13.50 -7.45
N THR A 50 4.64 13.92 -8.21
CA THR A 50 4.81 15.34 -8.52
C THR A 50 3.67 15.73 -9.45
N ALA A 51 2.55 16.15 -8.87
CA ALA A 51 1.48 16.82 -9.60
C ALA A 51 1.94 18.25 -9.99
N SER A 52 2.81 18.34 -10.99
CA SER A 52 3.12 19.57 -11.70
C SER A 52 2.31 19.61 -13.00
N GLU A 53 1.74 20.78 -13.29
CA GLU A 53 1.16 21.16 -14.58
C GLU A 53 -0.12 20.41 -14.99
N ARG A 54 -1.25 21.02 -14.63
CA ARG A 54 -2.45 20.99 -15.48
C ARG A 54 -2.57 22.38 -16.11
N GLU A 55 -2.39 22.45 -17.42
CA GLU A 55 -2.60 23.70 -18.16
C GLU A 55 -4.03 24.20 -17.93
N VAL A 56 -4.16 25.43 -17.44
CA VAL A 56 -5.46 26.11 -17.34
C VAL A 56 -5.67 26.81 -18.67
N SER A 57 -6.64 26.32 -19.45
CA SER A 57 -7.16 27.02 -20.62
C SER A 57 -7.57 28.44 -20.25
N ASP A 58 -7.13 29.41 -21.05
CA ASP A 58 -7.62 30.78 -20.98
C ASP A 58 -9.15 30.81 -20.99
N ASN A 59 -9.73 31.64 -20.12
CA ASN A 59 -11.00 32.32 -20.35
C ASN A 59 -11.04 33.55 -19.44
N GLU A 60 -11.08 34.72 -20.07
CA GLU A 60 -11.16 36.03 -19.44
C GLU A 60 -12.61 36.31 -19.02
N GLU A 61 -12.87 36.54 -17.73
CA GLU A 61 -13.99 37.38 -17.28
C GLU A 61 -13.49 38.32 -16.17
N GLU A 62 -13.56 39.63 -16.44
CA GLU A 62 -13.21 40.70 -15.49
C GLU A 62 -14.38 41.05 -14.57
N ASP A 63 -14.09 41.86 -13.54
CA ASP A 63 -15.03 42.63 -12.70
C ASP A 63 -16.02 41.87 -11.78
N GLU A 64 -15.68 41.81 -10.48
CA GLU A 64 -16.27 42.77 -9.53
C GLU A 64 -15.47 42.86 -8.21
N ILE A 65 -15.12 44.08 -7.79
CA ILE A 65 -14.53 44.37 -6.47
C ILE A 65 -15.66 44.77 -5.52
N GLU A 66 -16.23 43.83 -4.78
CA GLU A 66 -17.09 44.14 -3.64
C GLU A 66 -16.28 44.19 -2.33
N GLN A 67 -16.44 45.30 -1.59
CA GLN A 67 -15.73 45.55 -0.35
C GLN A 67 -16.47 44.96 0.86
N ILE A 68 -15.72 44.16 1.63
CA ILE A 68 -15.80 44.07 3.09
C ILE A 68 -17.14 43.59 3.69
N GLN A 69 -17.12 42.36 4.20
CA GLN A 69 -17.60 42.15 5.56
C GLN A 69 -16.48 41.57 6.42
N GLN A 70 -15.98 42.37 7.36
CA GLN A 70 -15.18 41.88 8.47
C GLN A 70 -16.03 40.87 9.25
N SER A 71 -15.71 39.59 9.11
CA SER A 71 -16.08 38.61 10.12
C SER A 71 -14.86 38.45 11.03
N ASP A 72 -14.88 39.14 12.17
CA ASP A 72 -13.89 38.99 13.24
C ASP A 72 -14.03 37.58 13.86
N LYS A 73 -13.53 36.58 13.13
CA LYS A 73 -13.25 35.26 13.68
C LYS A 73 -12.07 35.46 14.64
N PRO A 74 -12.14 35.05 15.91
CA PRO A 74 -11.03 35.25 16.83
C PRO A 74 -9.80 34.52 16.30
N GLU A 75 -8.73 35.26 16.00
CA GLU A 75 -7.43 34.71 15.62
C GLU A 75 -6.87 33.88 16.78
N ASN A 76 -7.18 32.59 16.72
CA ASN A 76 -6.81 31.62 17.72
C ASN A 76 -5.41 31.11 17.35
N LYS A 77 -4.38 31.54 18.08
CA LYS A 77 -2.96 31.18 17.83
C LYS A 77 -2.70 29.68 17.70
N ASP A 78 -3.59 28.88 18.26
CA ASP A 78 -3.64 27.43 18.17
C ASP A 78 -3.84 26.93 16.72
N ASP A 79 -4.62 27.65 15.91
CA ASP A 79 -4.92 27.28 14.52
C ASP A 79 -3.79 27.71 13.56
N GLU A 80 -3.16 28.86 13.79
CA GLU A 80 -1.93 29.26 13.08
C GLU A 80 -0.79 28.25 13.32
N SER A 81 -0.66 27.77 14.56
CA SER A 81 0.35 26.77 14.92
C SER A 81 0.10 25.41 14.26
N LYS A 82 -1.17 24.97 14.17
CA LYS A 82 -1.56 23.74 13.45
C LYS A 82 -1.36 23.87 11.95
N GLN A 83 -1.74 25.01 11.36
CA GLN A 83 -1.55 25.29 9.94
C GLN A 83 -0.06 25.21 9.57
N LYS A 84 0.80 25.84 10.37
CA LYS A 84 2.26 25.74 10.17
C LYS A 84 2.77 24.31 10.30
N ALA A 85 2.34 23.55 11.31
CA ALA A 85 2.73 22.14 11.44
C ALA A 85 2.28 21.30 10.23
N MET A 86 1.13 21.61 9.65
CA MET A 86 0.63 20.97 8.43
C MET A 86 1.45 21.35 7.19
N GLU A 87 1.97 22.57 7.11
CA GLU A 87 2.92 23.03 6.08
C GLU A 87 4.28 22.34 6.23
N ASP A 88 4.88 22.36 7.42
CA ASP A 88 6.16 21.71 7.75
C ASP A 88 6.07 20.18 7.45
N ALA A 89 4.94 19.53 7.74
CA ALA A 89 4.67 18.13 7.41
C ALA A 89 4.60 17.88 5.89
N ASN A 90 3.96 18.78 5.14
CA ASN A 90 3.88 18.68 3.68
C ASN A 90 5.24 18.89 3.00
N GLU A 91 6.05 19.83 3.51
CA GLU A 91 7.42 20.04 3.02
C GLU A 91 8.30 18.80 3.28
N ALA A 92 8.32 18.29 4.51
CA ALA A 92 9.07 17.07 4.85
C ALA A 92 8.65 15.87 3.99
N LYS A 93 7.34 15.69 3.73
CA LYS A 93 6.82 14.69 2.80
C LYS A 93 7.39 14.90 1.39
N LEU A 94 7.33 16.13 0.85
CA LEU A 94 7.86 16.46 -0.48
C LEU A 94 9.37 16.24 -0.60
N GLU A 95 10.15 16.49 0.45
CA GLU A 95 11.57 16.16 0.48
C GLU A 95 11.81 14.64 0.46
N GLY A 96 11.07 13.87 1.28
CA GLY A 96 11.15 12.41 1.27
C GLY A 96 10.84 11.82 -0.10
N ASN A 97 9.87 12.40 -0.81
CA ASN A 97 9.51 12.01 -2.17
C ASN A 97 10.64 12.27 -3.19
N LYS A 98 11.35 13.41 -3.08
CA LYS A 98 12.53 13.71 -3.92
C LYS A 98 13.66 12.71 -3.65
N LEU A 99 13.92 12.39 -2.38
CA LEU A 99 14.93 11.41 -1.98
C LEU A 99 14.59 10.01 -2.49
N PHE A 100 13.31 9.60 -2.42
CA PHE A 100 12.82 8.35 -2.99
C PHE A 100 13.04 8.29 -4.51
N GLY A 101 12.71 9.36 -5.24
CA GLY A 101 12.96 9.48 -6.68
C GLY A 101 14.45 9.41 -7.05
N ASN A 102 15.34 9.84 -6.15
CA ASN A 102 16.80 9.71 -6.29
C ASN A 102 17.35 8.34 -5.85
N GLY A 103 16.49 7.40 -5.41
CA GLY A 103 16.90 6.09 -4.90
C GLY A 103 17.47 6.07 -3.47
N VAL A 104 17.41 7.19 -2.75
CA VAL A 104 17.98 7.34 -1.40
C VAL A 104 16.92 6.98 -0.35
N TYR A 105 16.54 5.71 -0.31
CA TYR A 105 15.37 5.23 0.43
C TYR A 105 15.49 5.39 1.96
N GLU A 106 16.69 5.26 2.53
CA GLU A 106 16.93 5.43 3.97
C GLU A 106 16.70 6.89 4.42
N GLU A 107 17.20 7.87 3.66
CA GLU A 107 16.96 9.29 3.96
C GLU A 107 15.48 9.66 3.70
N ALA A 108 14.85 9.05 2.69
CA ALA A 108 13.42 9.22 2.45
C ALA A 108 12.57 8.74 3.64
N LEU A 109 12.90 7.59 4.25
CA LEU A 109 12.24 7.09 5.46
C LEU A 109 12.31 8.11 6.61
N LEU A 110 13.47 8.75 6.82
CA LEU A 110 13.66 9.78 7.86
C LEU A 110 12.82 11.04 7.59
N LYS A 111 12.67 11.45 6.33
CA LYS A 111 11.82 12.59 5.96
C LYS A 111 10.33 12.30 6.11
N TYR A 112 9.87 11.09 5.79
CA TYR A 112 8.49 10.69 6.07
C TYR A 112 8.21 10.51 7.57
N GLU A 113 9.19 10.06 8.36
CA GLU A 113 9.10 10.05 9.83
C GLU A 113 8.91 11.48 10.36
N LEU A 114 9.71 12.44 9.89
CA LEU A 114 9.58 13.85 10.27
C LEU A 114 8.22 14.43 9.86
N ALA A 115 7.70 14.08 8.68
CA ALA A 115 6.36 14.47 8.25
C ALA A 115 5.25 13.93 9.18
N LEU A 116 5.38 12.68 9.62
CA LEU A 116 4.47 12.06 10.59
C LEU A 116 4.52 12.75 11.96
N GLN A 117 5.71 13.15 12.43
CA GLN A 117 5.89 13.86 13.70
C GLN A 117 5.24 15.24 13.69
N PHE A 118 5.38 16.02 12.61
CA PHE A 118 4.66 17.30 12.48
C PHE A 118 3.15 17.11 12.37
N ALA A 119 2.69 16.05 11.68
CA ALA A 119 1.28 15.76 11.51
C ALA A 119 0.57 15.21 12.76
N GLN A 120 1.30 14.64 13.73
CA GLN A 120 0.70 13.88 14.83
C GLN A 120 -0.31 14.68 15.70
N GLU A 121 -0.09 15.99 15.85
CA GLU A 121 -0.92 16.88 16.67
C GLU A 121 -2.14 17.43 15.90
N VAL A 122 -2.20 17.21 14.59
CA VAL A 122 -3.26 17.72 13.70
C VAL A 122 -4.24 16.59 13.39
N LEU A 123 -5.42 16.61 14.02
CA LEU A 123 -6.48 15.60 13.83
C LEU A 123 -6.89 15.43 12.35
N GLU A 124 -6.91 16.52 11.58
CA GLU A 124 -7.33 16.51 10.17
C GLU A 124 -6.25 15.96 9.21
N SER A 125 -5.08 15.55 9.73
CA SER A 125 -3.95 15.07 8.94
C SER A 125 -3.98 13.58 8.59
N GLU A 126 -5.05 12.84 8.93
CA GLU A 126 -5.16 11.39 8.71
C GLU A 126 -4.81 10.97 7.27
N GLU A 127 -5.24 11.75 6.28
CA GLU A 127 -4.90 11.56 4.86
C GLU A 127 -3.39 11.68 4.62
N LEU A 128 -2.75 12.76 5.08
CA LEU A 128 -1.30 12.94 4.93
C LEU A 128 -0.52 11.85 5.67
N ARG A 129 -0.96 11.48 6.87
CA ARG A 129 -0.33 10.41 7.66
C ARG A 129 -0.45 9.06 6.94
N SER A 130 -1.61 8.73 6.38
CA SER A 130 -1.80 7.53 5.54
C SER A 130 -0.86 7.52 4.33
N ILE A 131 -0.75 8.65 3.61
CA ILE A 131 0.19 8.83 2.50
C ILE A 131 1.64 8.61 2.96
N CYS A 132 2.06 9.19 4.09
CA CYS A 132 3.42 9.05 4.61
C CYS A 132 3.74 7.61 5.01
N TYR A 133 2.83 6.90 5.68
CA TYR A 133 3.01 5.48 6.00
C TYR A 133 3.11 4.61 4.73
N SER A 134 2.26 4.83 3.74
CA SER A 134 2.36 4.12 2.44
C SER A 134 3.66 4.44 1.69
N ASN A 135 4.17 5.66 1.79
CA ASN A 135 5.44 6.06 1.17
C ASN A 135 6.66 5.48 1.91
N ARG A 136 6.56 5.26 3.22
CA ARG A 136 7.55 4.45 3.97
C ARG A 136 7.50 2.98 3.58
N ALA A 137 6.31 2.42 3.38
CA ALA A 137 6.16 1.03 2.94
C ALA A 137 6.86 0.75 1.59
N ILE A 138 6.77 1.67 0.61
CA ILE A 138 7.49 1.51 -0.66
C ILE A 138 9.02 1.69 -0.52
N CYS A 139 9.50 2.51 0.42
CA CYS A 139 10.93 2.52 0.76
C CYS A 139 11.39 1.16 1.30
N TYR A 140 10.64 0.57 2.25
CA TYR A 140 10.95 -0.74 2.81
C TYR A 140 10.89 -1.86 1.75
N LEU A 141 9.92 -1.83 0.84
CA LEU A 141 9.87 -2.71 -0.35
C LEU A 141 11.14 -2.61 -1.20
N LYS A 142 11.58 -1.40 -1.53
CA LYS A 142 12.80 -1.17 -2.33
C LYS A 142 14.09 -1.55 -1.59
N LEU A 143 14.09 -1.51 -0.26
CA LEU A 143 15.18 -2.01 0.61
C LEU A 143 15.15 -3.54 0.84
N GLY A 144 14.11 -4.25 0.37
CA GLY A 144 13.95 -5.69 0.59
C GLY A 144 13.42 -6.08 1.99
N ILE A 145 12.94 -5.11 2.76
CA ILE A 145 12.53 -5.24 4.17
C ILE A 145 11.00 -5.42 4.21
N TYR A 146 10.55 -6.63 3.86
CA TYR A 146 9.14 -6.86 3.51
C TYR A 146 8.17 -6.89 4.71
N ALA A 147 8.61 -7.27 5.91
CA ALA A 147 7.72 -7.34 7.08
C ALA A 147 7.31 -5.92 7.54
N GLU A 148 8.28 -5.02 7.64
CA GLU A 148 8.09 -3.62 7.99
C GLU A 148 7.25 -2.89 6.93
N ALA A 149 7.42 -3.21 5.64
CA ALA A 149 6.52 -2.72 4.58
C ALA A 149 5.04 -3.12 4.82
N ILE A 150 4.77 -4.35 5.29
CA ILE A 150 3.41 -4.81 5.61
C ILE A 150 2.82 -4.04 6.80
N GLU A 151 3.62 -3.79 7.85
CA GLU A 151 3.19 -3.01 9.02
C GLU A 151 2.84 -1.57 8.63
N GLU A 152 3.71 -0.90 7.87
CA GLU A 152 3.52 0.47 7.43
C GLU A 152 2.31 0.62 6.50
N CYS A 153 2.12 -0.31 5.55
CA CYS A 153 0.89 -0.38 4.77
C CYS A 153 -0.36 -0.58 5.62
N THR A 154 -0.27 -1.34 6.72
CA THR A 154 -1.42 -1.59 7.60
C THR A 154 -1.78 -0.32 8.38
N LYS A 155 -0.80 0.41 8.92
CA LYS A 155 -1.02 1.75 9.53
C LYS A 155 -1.65 2.74 8.54
N ALA A 156 -1.23 2.70 7.27
CA ALA A 156 -1.83 3.54 6.22
C ALA A 156 -3.32 3.21 5.99
N ILE A 157 -3.66 1.91 5.91
CA ILE A 157 -5.04 1.43 5.70
C ILE A 157 -5.93 1.68 6.92
N GLU A 158 -5.40 1.61 8.14
CA GLU A 158 -6.12 1.94 9.37
C GLU A 158 -6.54 3.42 9.42
N LEU A 159 -5.71 4.33 8.89
CA LEU A 159 -6.02 5.76 8.80
C LEU A 159 -6.90 6.12 7.59
N ASN A 160 -6.64 5.56 6.41
CA ASN A 160 -7.50 5.71 5.24
C ASN A 160 -7.81 4.34 4.61
N PRO A 161 -8.96 3.73 4.96
CA PRO A 161 -9.40 2.46 4.38
C PRO A 161 -9.70 2.48 2.87
N SER A 162 -9.76 3.66 2.25
CA SER A 162 -9.95 3.84 0.80
C SER A 162 -8.64 4.03 0.04
N TYR A 163 -7.49 4.11 0.71
CA TYR A 163 -6.22 4.42 0.06
C TYR A 163 -5.62 3.21 -0.68
N THR A 164 -6.04 3.03 -1.93
CA THR A 164 -5.74 1.85 -2.76
C THR A 164 -4.24 1.55 -2.88
N LYS A 165 -3.38 2.57 -2.94
CA LYS A 165 -1.91 2.39 -3.06
C LYS A 165 -1.33 1.60 -1.88
N ALA A 166 -1.86 1.77 -0.66
CA ALA A 166 -1.42 1.01 0.51
C ALA A 166 -1.79 -0.48 0.41
N PHE A 167 -2.96 -0.82 -0.14
CA PHE A 167 -3.36 -2.22 -0.39
C PHE A 167 -2.47 -2.89 -1.44
N VAL A 168 -2.18 -2.21 -2.55
CA VAL A 168 -1.31 -2.73 -3.63
C VAL A 168 0.08 -3.02 -3.08
N ARG A 169 0.70 -2.05 -2.40
CA ARG A 169 2.03 -2.20 -1.77
C ARG A 169 2.05 -3.31 -0.72
N ARG A 170 0.98 -3.51 0.05
CA ARG A 170 0.88 -4.60 1.03
C ARG A 170 0.82 -5.97 0.35
N ALA A 171 0.07 -6.08 -0.75
CA ALA A 171 -0.02 -7.32 -1.53
C ALA A 171 1.34 -7.69 -2.14
N GLU A 172 2.05 -6.72 -2.73
CA GLU A 172 3.43 -6.91 -3.20
C GLU A 172 4.35 -7.39 -2.07
N ALA A 173 4.32 -6.73 -0.91
CA ALA A 173 5.16 -7.08 0.24
C ALA A 173 4.89 -8.52 0.74
N HIS A 174 3.63 -8.95 0.77
CA HIS A 174 3.28 -10.35 1.08
C HIS A 174 3.81 -11.34 0.04
N GLU A 175 3.70 -11.04 -1.25
CA GLU A 175 4.23 -11.89 -2.33
C GLU A 175 5.75 -12.05 -2.20
N LYS A 176 6.49 -10.94 -2.05
CA LYS A 176 7.95 -10.97 -1.88
C LYS A 176 8.37 -11.74 -0.63
N LEU A 177 7.64 -11.57 0.49
CA LEU A 177 7.92 -12.27 1.73
C LEU A 177 7.68 -13.79 1.62
N ASP A 178 6.59 -14.22 0.99
CA ASP A 178 6.31 -15.65 0.80
C ASP A 178 7.33 -16.31 -0.15
N LEU A 179 7.70 -15.63 -1.24
CA LEU A 179 8.77 -16.07 -2.13
C LEU A 179 10.11 -16.25 -1.37
N LEU A 180 10.50 -15.29 -0.54
CA LEU A 180 11.71 -15.36 0.28
C LEU A 180 11.65 -16.52 1.28
N VAL A 181 10.52 -16.70 1.97
CA VAL A 181 10.31 -17.78 2.95
C VAL A 181 10.34 -19.15 2.27
N ASN A 182 9.76 -19.29 1.07
CA ASN A 182 9.76 -20.55 0.33
C ASN A 182 11.15 -20.88 -0.24
N TYR A 183 11.89 -19.89 -0.72
CA TYR A 183 13.31 -20.02 -1.12
C TYR A 183 14.19 -20.50 0.06
N MET A 184 14.04 -19.89 1.24
CA MET A 184 14.80 -20.30 2.43
C MET A 184 14.44 -21.73 2.90
N LYS A 185 13.21 -22.21 2.68
CA LYS A 185 12.83 -23.60 2.98
C LYS A 185 13.48 -24.59 2.00
N SER A 186 13.56 -24.27 0.70
CA SER A 186 14.18 -25.18 -0.28
C SER A 186 15.69 -25.35 -0.07
N ASP A 187 16.38 -24.28 0.33
CA ASP A 187 17.83 -24.31 0.57
C ASP A 187 18.22 -25.09 1.84
N VAL A 188 17.29 -25.32 2.77
CA VAL A 188 17.52 -26.11 4.00
C VAL A 188 17.22 -27.61 3.81
N ILE A 189 16.64 -28.01 2.67
CA ILE A 189 16.18 -29.39 2.40
C ILE A 189 17.12 -30.15 1.45
N ASN A 190 18.13 -29.50 0.86
CA ASN A 190 19.17 -30.10 0.01
C ASN A 190 20.53 -30.26 0.73
#